data_AF-A0A3D1ZHP3-F1
#
_entry.id   AF-A0A3D1ZHP3-F1
#
_cell.length_a   1.000
_cell.length_b   1.000
_cell.length_c   1.000
_cell.angle_alpha   90.00
_cell.angle_beta   90.00
_cell.angle_gamma   90.00
#
_symmetry.space_group_name_H-M   'P 1'
#
loop_
_entity.id
_entity.type
_entity.pdbx_description
1 polymer ?
#
loop_
_entity_poly.entity_id
_entity_poly.type
_entity_poly.pdbx_seq_one_letter_code
_entity_poly.pdbx_strand_id
1 'polypeptide(L)'
;MTISDIKLMRLHADILFVHDTAGRLVYVNEPVDPEDYPAPIIYVGRTQDGTVYRCRWDVPEVICFQVQDTVNRFGTLNMTEHCGLVPELKDVVRSHAEVDNVWAGLAHRFPDAVEVFSCNVFVDRSNSELLGGGFDDI
;
A
#
# COMPACT_ATOMS: atom_id res chain seq x y z
N MET A 1 -2.43 22.92 8.60
CA MET A 1 -3.60 22.03 8.53
C MET A 1 -3.06 20.62 8.39
N THR A 2 -3.22 19.78 9.40
CA THR A 2 -2.73 18.39 9.36
C THR A 2 -3.63 17.56 8.46
N ILE A 3 -3.04 16.79 7.54
CA ILE A 3 -3.78 15.88 6.66
C ILE A 3 -4.18 14.64 7.48
N SER A 4 -5.44 14.21 7.41
CA SER A 4 -5.89 13.00 8.12
C SER A 4 -5.29 11.73 7.52
N ASP A 5 -5.18 10.67 8.31
CA ASP A 5 -4.56 9.42 7.86
C ASP A 5 -5.36 8.79 6.73
N ILE A 6 -6.69 8.88 6.76
CA ILE A 6 -7.52 8.39 5.66
C ILE A 6 -7.29 9.17 4.36
N LYS A 7 -6.98 10.47 4.44
CA LYS A 7 -6.67 11.28 3.24
C LYS A 7 -5.27 10.97 2.72
N LEU A 8 -4.31 10.74 3.61
CA LEU A 8 -2.98 10.23 3.23
C LEU A 8 -3.07 8.85 2.58
N MET A 9 -3.91 7.95 3.09
CA MET A 9 -4.09 6.61 2.53
C MET A 9 -4.75 6.65 1.15
N ARG A 10 -5.67 7.58 0.90
CA ARG A 10 -6.21 7.81 -0.46
C ARG A 10 -5.10 8.28 -1.40
N LEU A 11 -4.31 9.27 -0.98
CA LEU A 11 -3.17 9.75 -1.76
C LEU A 11 -2.14 8.64 -2.01
N HIS A 12 -1.90 7.77 -1.04
CA HIS A 12 -1.02 6.61 -1.18
C HIS A 12 -1.50 5.71 -2.32
N ALA A 13 -2.78 5.32 -2.33
CA ALA A 13 -3.36 4.55 -3.43
C ALA A 13 -3.23 5.28 -4.78
N ASP A 14 -3.56 6.57 -4.80
CA ASP A 14 -3.51 7.42 -6.00
C ASP A 14 -2.07 7.58 -6.56
N ILE A 15 -1.05 7.52 -5.72
CA ILE A 15 0.35 7.58 -6.13
C ILE A 15 0.83 6.23 -6.67
N LEU A 16 0.41 5.12 -6.06
CA LEU A 16 0.89 3.78 -6.43
C LEU A 16 0.30 3.25 -7.73
N PHE A 17 -0.91 3.67 -8.10
CA PHE A 17 -1.64 3.07 -9.22
C PHE A 17 -2.27 4.11 -10.14
N VAL A 18 -2.35 3.76 -11.41
CA VAL A 18 -3.21 4.46 -12.36
C VAL A 18 -4.64 3.96 -12.22
N HIS A 19 -5.59 4.91 -12.28
CA HIS A 19 -7.00 4.65 -12.06
C HIS A 19 -7.82 4.98 -13.30
N ASP A 20 -8.90 4.22 -13.52
CA ASP A 20 -9.92 4.57 -14.50
C ASP A 20 -10.86 5.67 -13.98
N THR A 21 -11.83 6.08 -14.80
CA THR A 21 -12.82 7.12 -14.42
C THR A 21 -13.76 6.71 -13.28
N ALA A 22 -13.90 5.42 -13.01
CA ALA A 22 -14.64 4.88 -11.87
C ALA A 22 -13.75 4.71 -10.62
N GLY A 23 -12.47 5.10 -10.70
CA GLY A 23 -11.50 4.97 -9.63
C GLY A 23 -11.01 3.54 -9.44
N ARG A 24 -11.13 2.66 -10.44
CA ARG A 24 -10.63 1.27 -10.39
C ARG A 24 -9.17 1.22 -10.83
N LEU A 25 -8.42 0.26 -10.29
CA LEU A 25 -7.00 0.12 -10.58
C LEU A 25 -6.80 -0.39 -12.01
N VAL A 26 -5.90 0.22 -12.77
CA VAL A 26 -5.57 -0.21 -14.14
C VAL A 26 -4.20 -0.89 -14.16
N TYR A 27 -3.16 -0.19 -13.74
CA TYR A 27 -1.78 -0.68 -13.64
C TYR A 27 -1.00 0.06 -12.55
N VAL A 28 0.19 -0.43 -12.20
CA VAL A 28 1.10 0.26 -11.29
C VAL A 28 1.60 1.57 -11.90
N ASN A 29 1.77 2.61 -11.10
CA ASN A 29 2.26 3.92 -11.56
C ASN A 29 3.80 3.96 -11.58
N GLU A 30 4.41 2.98 -12.23
CA GLU A 30 5.86 2.88 -12.42
C GLU A 30 6.19 2.92 -13.92
N PRO A 31 7.41 3.33 -14.31
CA PRO A 31 7.84 3.38 -15.71
C PRO A 31 8.18 1.97 -16.25
N VAL A 32 7.20 1.08 -16.20
CA VAL A 32 7.28 -0.32 -16.64
C VAL A 32 6.18 -0.60 -17.67
N ASP A 33 6.28 -1.73 -18.37
CA ASP A 33 5.19 -2.16 -19.25
C ASP A 33 3.96 -2.56 -18.41
N PRO A 34 2.78 -1.95 -18.62
CA PRO A 34 1.56 -2.30 -17.90
C PRO A 34 1.14 -3.77 -18.03
N GLU A 35 1.49 -4.45 -19.13
CA GLU A 35 1.16 -5.87 -19.33
C GLU A 35 2.01 -6.79 -18.44
N ASP A 36 3.27 -6.42 -18.21
CA ASP A 36 4.20 -7.17 -17.35
C ASP A 36 3.93 -6.90 -15.86
N TYR A 37 3.40 -5.73 -15.52
CA TYR A 37 3.13 -5.29 -14.15
C TYR A 37 1.70 -4.79 -13.97
N PRO A 38 0.71 -5.70 -13.99
CA PRO A 38 -0.68 -5.33 -13.75
C PRO A 38 -0.87 -4.80 -12.33
N ALA A 39 -1.89 -3.97 -12.14
CA ALA A 39 -2.32 -3.59 -10.79
C ALA A 39 -2.73 -4.82 -9.96
N PRO A 40 -2.69 -4.74 -8.62
CA PRO A 40 -3.21 -5.80 -7.77
C PRO A 40 -4.73 -5.94 -7.99
N ILE A 41 -5.24 -7.17 -7.86
CA ILE A 41 -6.69 -7.46 -7.97
C ILE A 41 -7.48 -6.62 -6.96
N ILE A 42 -6.95 -6.52 -5.74
CA ILE A 42 -7.48 -5.67 -4.67
C ILE A 42 -6.33 -4.92 -4.01
N TYR A 43 -6.54 -3.63 -3.77
CA TYR A 43 -5.78 -2.84 -2.81
C TYR A 43 -6.62 -2.58 -1.56
N VAL A 44 -6.02 -2.74 -0.38
CA VAL A 44 -6.64 -2.35 0.91
C VAL A 44 -5.64 -1.58 1.76
N GLY A 45 -5.92 -0.30 1.99
CA GLY A 45 -5.20 0.57 2.90
C GLY A 45 -6.04 0.85 4.14
N ARG A 46 -5.63 0.36 5.31
CA ARG A 46 -6.34 0.55 6.59
C ARG A 46 -5.66 1.62 7.43
N THR A 47 -6.46 2.48 8.05
CA THR A 47 -6.04 3.50 9.02
C THR A 47 -6.96 3.45 10.24
N GLN A 48 -6.61 4.14 11.34
CA GLN A 48 -7.52 4.26 12.49
C GLN A 48 -8.80 5.04 12.12
N ASP A 49 -8.72 5.96 11.16
CA ASP A 49 -9.82 6.81 10.70
C ASP A 49 -10.76 6.12 9.70
N GLY A 50 -10.35 5.00 9.10
CA GLY A 50 -11.09 4.39 8.01
C GLY A 50 -10.26 3.45 7.13
N THR A 51 -10.91 2.90 6.12
CA THR A 51 -10.29 2.00 5.15
C THR A 51 -10.50 2.52 3.73
N VAL A 52 -9.42 2.49 2.93
CA VAL A 52 -9.43 2.68 1.49
C VAL A 52 -9.34 1.30 0.85
N TYR A 53 -10.24 1.00 -0.08
CA TYR A 53 -10.12 -0.20 -0.91
C TYR A 53 -10.37 0.16 -2.38
N ARG A 54 -9.78 -0.62 -3.27
CA ARG A 54 -9.92 -0.50 -4.72
C ARG A 54 -9.86 -1.89 -5.35
N CYS A 55 -10.72 -2.12 -6.35
CA CYS A 55 -10.62 -3.28 -7.24
C CYS A 55 -9.87 -2.89 -8.52
N ARG A 56 -9.20 -3.86 -9.14
CA ARG A 56 -8.75 -3.74 -10.53
C ARG A 56 -9.92 -3.66 -11.49
N TRP A 57 -9.75 -3.00 -12.63
CA TRP A 57 -10.78 -2.68 -13.63
C TRP A 57 -11.53 -3.90 -14.20
N ASP A 58 -10.89 -5.06 -14.26
CA ASP A 58 -11.40 -6.32 -14.81
C ASP A 58 -12.20 -7.17 -13.79
N VAL A 59 -12.19 -6.80 -12.52
CA VAL A 59 -12.93 -7.53 -11.47
C VAL A 59 -14.44 -7.34 -11.65
N PRO A 60 -15.27 -8.38 -11.63
CA PRO A 60 -16.72 -8.21 -11.66
C PRO A 60 -17.26 -7.39 -10.47
N GLU A 61 -18.26 -6.53 -10.71
CA GLU A 61 -18.82 -5.67 -9.64
C GLU A 61 -19.34 -6.48 -8.45
N VAL A 62 -19.97 -7.64 -8.70
CA VAL A 62 -20.44 -8.55 -7.63
C VAL A 62 -19.32 -8.96 -6.69
N ILE A 63 -18.11 -9.16 -7.21
CA ILE A 63 -16.94 -9.50 -6.39
C ILE A 63 -16.43 -8.26 -5.67
N CYS A 64 -16.45 -7.09 -6.30
CA CYS A 64 -16.11 -5.84 -5.62
C CYS A 64 -17.04 -5.52 -4.45
N PHE A 65 -18.34 -5.82 -4.55
CA PHE A 65 -19.27 -5.70 -3.43
C PHE A 65 -18.93 -6.68 -2.31
N GLN A 66 -18.64 -7.94 -2.63
CA GLN A 66 -18.22 -8.93 -1.63
C GLN A 66 -16.91 -8.52 -0.92
N VAL A 67 -15.94 -8.00 -1.68
CA VAL A 67 -14.69 -7.45 -1.14
C VAL A 67 -14.96 -6.29 -0.20
N GLN A 68 -15.83 -5.36 -0.61
CA GLN A 68 -16.21 -4.22 0.21
C GLN A 68 -16.87 -4.68 1.52
N ASP A 69 -17.79 -5.62 1.46
CA ASP A 69 -18.46 -6.19 2.64
C ASP A 69 -17.46 -6.88 3.58
N THR A 70 -16.54 -7.67 3.03
CA THR A 70 -15.44 -8.27 3.79
C THR A 70 -14.60 -7.19 4.46
N VAL A 71 -14.12 -6.19 3.72
CA VAL A 71 -13.31 -5.09 4.28
C VAL A 71 -14.06 -4.35 5.39
N ASN A 72 -15.36 -4.07 5.20
CA ASN A 72 -16.18 -3.37 6.18
C ASN A 72 -16.36 -4.17 7.48
N ARG A 73 -16.48 -5.50 7.40
CA ARG A 73 -16.54 -6.39 8.58
C ARG A 73 -15.28 -6.33 9.45
N PHE A 74 -14.11 -6.18 8.83
CA PHE A 74 -12.84 -6.04 9.55
C PHE A 74 -12.61 -4.63 10.11
N GLY A 75 -13.38 -3.64 9.65
CA GLY A 75 -13.36 -2.28 10.19
C GLY A 75 -12.03 -1.53 9.93
N THR A 76 -11.71 -0.62 10.86
CA THR A 76 -10.51 0.22 10.80
C THR A 76 -9.27 -0.52 11.29
N LEU A 77 -8.12 0.13 11.21
CA LEU A 77 -6.87 -0.44 11.69
C LEU A 77 -6.85 -0.55 13.22
N ASN A 78 -6.89 -1.77 13.74
CA ASN A 78 -6.46 -2.07 15.09
C ASN A 78 -5.13 -2.86 14.99
N MET A 79 -4.05 -2.26 15.49
CA MET A 79 -2.68 -2.81 15.43
C MET A 79 -2.54 -4.20 16.06
N THR A 80 -3.50 -4.62 16.89
CA THR A 80 -3.53 -5.94 17.53
C THR A 80 -4.40 -6.98 16.81
N GLU A 81 -5.21 -6.60 15.81
CA GLU A 81 -6.22 -7.45 15.15
C GLU A 81 -6.02 -7.51 13.63
N HIS A 82 -4.77 -7.59 13.21
CA HIS A 82 -4.40 -7.64 11.79
C HIS A 82 -4.64 -9.00 11.11
N CYS A 83 -4.88 -10.05 11.89
CA CYS A 83 -4.98 -11.41 11.38
C CYS A 83 -6.35 -11.66 10.71
N GLY A 84 -6.34 -12.32 9.55
CA GLY A 84 -7.54 -12.92 8.95
C GLY A 84 -8.12 -12.20 7.72
N LEU A 85 -7.86 -10.90 7.53
CA LEU A 85 -8.41 -10.18 6.35
C LEU A 85 -7.88 -10.76 5.02
N VAL A 86 -6.58 -11.00 4.93
CA VAL A 86 -5.96 -11.52 3.70
C VAL A 86 -6.55 -12.87 3.27
N PRO A 87 -6.67 -13.89 4.15
CA PRO A 87 -7.38 -15.12 3.83
C PRO A 87 -8.82 -14.92 3.34
N GLU A 88 -9.63 -14.07 4.00
CA GLU A 88 -11.01 -13.84 3.55
C GLU A 88 -11.08 -13.16 2.18
N LEU A 89 -10.20 -12.20 1.91
CA LEU A 89 -10.13 -11.56 0.59
C LEU A 89 -9.70 -12.54 -0.50
N LYS A 90 -8.73 -13.43 -0.22
CA LYS A 90 -8.32 -14.49 -1.14
C LYS A 90 -9.50 -15.40 -1.50
N ASP A 91 -10.32 -15.75 -0.53
CA ASP A 91 -11.49 -16.61 -0.76
C ASP A 91 -12.54 -15.92 -1.61
N VAL A 92 -12.80 -14.62 -1.39
CA VAL A 92 -13.74 -13.84 -2.19
C VAL A 92 -13.32 -13.77 -3.67
N VAL A 93 -12.04 -13.48 -3.94
CA VAL A 93 -11.57 -13.30 -5.33
C VAL A 93 -11.26 -14.60 -6.06
N ARG A 94 -11.21 -15.73 -5.36
CA ARG A 94 -10.84 -17.04 -5.94
C ARG A 94 -11.69 -17.42 -7.15
N SER A 95 -12.96 -17.00 -7.18
CA SER A 95 -13.86 -17.26 -8.31
C SER A 95 -13.53 -16.44 -9.57
N HIS A 96 -12.74 -15.38 -9.44
CA HIS A 96 -12.31 -14.51 -10.54
C HIS A 96 -10.88 -14.77 -10.98
N ALA A 97 -9.95 -14.89 -10.03
CA ALA A 97 -8.54 -15.08 -10.33
C ALA A 97 -7.83 -15.77 -9.16
N GLU A 98 -6.77 -16.51 -9.49
CA GLU A 98 -5.82 -17.03 -8.50
C GLU A 98 -4.97 -15.88 -7.93
N VAL A 99 -4.66 -15.96 -6.64
CA VAL A 99 -3.86 -14.95 -5.94
C VAL A 99 -2.49 -15.55 -5.61
N ASP A 100 -1.56 -15.40 -6.55
CA ASP A 100 -0.19 -15.93 -6.41
C ASP A 100 0.65 -15.15 -5.39
N ASN A 101 0.40 -13.84 -5.30
CA ASN A 101 1.21 -12.93 -4.50
C ASN A 101 0.35 -12.07 -3.57
N VAL A 102 0.90 -11.76 -2.40
CA VAL A 102 0.34 -10.79 -1.46
C VAL A 102 1.46 -9.89 -0.97
N TRP A 103 1.26 -8.58 -1.13
CA TRP A 103 2.13 -7.57 -0.55
C TRP A 103 1.43 -6.95 0.65
N ALA A 104 2.11 -6.92 1.79
CA ALA A 104 1.62 -6.34 3.02
C ALA A 104 2.77 -5.57 3.69
N GLY A 105 2.43 -4.44 4.31
CA GLY A 105 3.42 -3.60 4.97
C GLY A 105 2.77 -2.38 5.62
N LEU A 106 3.56 -1.69 6.43
CA LEU A 106 3.15 -0.42 7.02
C LEU A 106 3.31 0.71 5.99
N ALA A 107 2.33 1.60 5.94
CA ALA A 107 2.43 2.86 5.21
C ALA A 107 3.01 3.93 6.15
N HIS A 108 4.34 4.03 6.20
CA HIS A 108 5.01 5.02 7.04
C HIS A 108 4.78 6.45 6.52
N ARG A 109 4.64 7.40 7.46
CA ARG A 109 4.69 8.84 7.16
C ARG A 109 5.78 9.49 8.01
N PHE A 110 6.47 10.46 7.43
CA PHE A 110 7.35 11.32 8.21
C PHE A 110 6.51 12.24 9.10
N PRO A 111 7.04 12.65 10.27
CA PRO A 111 6.41 13.69 11.06
C PRO A 111 6.35 15.00 10.27
N ASP A 112 5.34 15.84 10.55
CA ASP A 112 5.13 17.14 9.88
C ASP A 112 6.34 18.07 10.00
N ALA A 113 7.13 17.91 11.06
CA ALA A 113 8.43 18.54 11.25
C ALA A 113 9.48 17.46 11.52
N VAL A 114 10.54 17.48 10.71
CA VAL A 114 11.74 16.68 10.94
C VAL A 114 12.82 17.63 11.46
N GLU A 115 13.34 17.37 12.65
CA GLU A 115 14.50 18.11 13.14
C GLU A 115 15.71 17.78 12.24
N VAL A 116 16.21 18.81 11.56
CA VAL A 116 17.40 18.68 10.73
C VAL A 116 18.61 18.91 11.62
N PHE A 117 19.30 17.83 11.97
CA PHE A 117 20.62 17.93 12.59
C PHE A 117 21.65 18.25 11.50
N SER A 118 22.28 19.41 11.59
CA SER A 118 23.34 19.81 10.65
C SER A 118 24.66 19.11 11.01
N CYS A 119 24.70 17.80 10.85
CA CYS A 119 25.90 16.97 11.00
C CYS A 119 26.24 16.30 9.66
N ASN A 120 26.05 17.01 8.55
CA ASN A 120 26.33 16.48 7.22
C ASN A 120 27.85 16.31 7.07
N VAL A 121 28.31 15.09 6.81
CA VAL A 121 29.69 14.79 6.44
C VAL A 121 29.75 14.65 4.93
N PHE A 122 30.67 15.36 4.28
CA PHE A 122 30.92 15.17 2.86
C PHE A 122 31.67 13.86 2.65
N VAL A 123 31.06 12.93 1.92
CA VAL A 123 31.68 11.64 1.61
C VAL A 123 32.35 11.69 0.24
N ASP A 124 33.63 11.32 0.21
CA ASP A 124 34.43 11.09 -0.99
C ASP A 124 35.15 9.74 -0.91
N ARG A 125 36.12 9.49 -1.80
CA ARG A 125 36.86 8.22 -1.84
C ARG A 125 37.71 7.97 -0.59
N SER A 126 38.12 9.02 0.12
CA SER A 126 38.98 8.93 1.29
C SER A 126 38.26 8.54 2.57
N ASN A 127 36.93 8.62 2.59
CA ASN A 127 36.09 8.28 3.73
C ASN A 127 34.86 7.43 3.34
N SER A 128 34.97 6.66 2.25
CA SER A 128 33.89 5.83 1.71
C SER A 128 33.39 4.75 2.69
N GLU A 129 34.21 4.36 3.66
CA GLU A 129 33.85 3.47 4.75
C GLU A 129 32.76 4.03 5.67
N LEU A 130 32.53 5.35 5.67
CA LEU A 130 31.40 5.97 6.38
C LEU A 130 30.04 5.62 5.78
N LEU A 131 30.02 5.07 4.56
CA LEU A 131 28.82 4.49 3.94
C LEU A 131 28.64 3.00 4.29
N GLY A 132 29.59 2.39 4.99
CA GLY A 132 29.46 1.03 5.53
C GLY A 132 28.23 0.96 6.44
N GLY A 133 27.37 -0.04 6.20
CA GLY A 133 26.04 -0.13 6.82
C GLY A 133 26.09 -0.44 8.33
N GLY A 134 25.03 -0.05 9.04
CA GLY A 134 24.85 -0.35 10.48
C GLY A 134 24.21 -1.71 10.76
N PHE A 135 24.39 -2.70 9.88
CA PHE A 135 23.78 -4.03 9.97
C PHE A 135 24.81 -5.16 10.11
N ASP A 136 26.07 -4.83 10.39
CA ASP A 136 27.15 -5.82 10.50
C ASP A 136 26.95 -6.81 11.66
N ASP A 137 26.00 -6.52 12.56
CA ASP A 137 25.65 -7.33 13.74
C ASP A 137 24.32 -8.11 13.61
N ILE A 138 23.72 -8.23 12.42
CA ILE A 138 22.47 -9.02 12.19
C ILE A 138 22.75 -10.28 11.39
#